data_AF-A0A9D7SZB1-F1
#
_entry.id   AF-A0A9D7SZB1-F1
#
_cell.length_a   1.000
_cell.length_b   1.000
_cell.length_c   1.000
_cell.angle_alpha   90.00
_cell.angle_beta   90.00
_cell.angle_gamma   90.00
#
_symmetry.space_group_name_H-M   'P 1'
#
loop_
_entity.id
_entity.type
_entity.pdbx_description
1 polymer ?
#
loop_
_entity_poly.entity_id
_entity_poly.type
_entity_poly.pdbx_seq_one_letter_code
_entity_poly.pdbx_strand_id
1 'polypeptide(L)'
;MMEKLDKKYQDELDTLKSAIQDSELLAVYLEDEEEASYQALRDEFEPQIEALYERVADNHPLQLTILETALLDPDFEGLYLSRVLGFSVLRGEIDDEYHYRRPQDHFKEVLLAIADSSNFEWIKVKIGQGCQIGFALSSEIWVSNLINQVENKKVRHFFETMIIDKYRSLPARKQAYESYYRQFLQHNYHSADFPKTVSELKTLFSALEKFIQYRIKNGKVNMSLLPNFKEFLNNEAFKKEEEYLRMLVLFSRYFPHESHEEWIKQTFNDARTNFPDFNEKYFGYVLEIEEKGLPLDKDSDLNVLTLLDTSVEDDVLRYSKLIQSIHHKGYIHEDAIEATRNFYENHAGLSDINESLRQTLYRQFEKLLKNLPVEDYKVFTGQDHKKSEEEAAKDDSISRFMKLYMDIFSNQEFNLQLRDLSMSFLQRCLKAFTDKRSAQYQDVKHFVTDKFPDWGFMKEKEVVELFKTRRKRKTGKA
;
A
#
# COMPACT_ATOMS: atom_id res chain seq x y z
N MET A 1 15.90 -15.52 13.23
CA MET A 1 15.53 -16.95 13.43
C MET A 1 14.07 -17.04 13.04
N MET A 2 13.76 -17.74 11.93
CA MET A 2 12.41 -17.77 11.35
C MET A 2 11.40 -18.45 12.30
N GLU A 3 10.16 -17.97 12.30
CA GLU A 3 9.09 -18.44 13.18
C GLU A 3 8.65 -19.85 12.78
N LYS A 4 8.80 -20.84 13.67
CA LYS A 4 8.41 -22.24 13.37
C LYS A 4 6.97 -22.30 12.87
N LEU A 5 6.74 -23.17 11.90
CA LEU A 5 5.39 -23.43 11.39
C LEU A 5 4.51 -23.96 12.53
N ASP A 6 3.32 -23.38 12.68
CA ASP A 6 2.34 -23.87 13.65
C ASP A 6 2.07 -25.35 13.41
N LYS A 7 1.96 -26.11 14.50
CA LYS A 7 1.76 -27.56 14.43
C LYS A 7 0.59 -27.96 13.53
N LYS A 8 -0.52 -27.20 13.53
CA LYS A 8 -1.68 -27.48 12.67
C LYS A 8 -1.36 -27.43 11.17
N TYR A 9 -0.48 -26.51 10.75
CA TYR A 9 -0.08 -26.38 9.34
C TYR A 9 0.96 -27.44 8.98
N GLN A 10 1.84 -27.78 9.92
CA GLN A 10 2.77 -28.90 9.75
C GLN A 10 2.02 -30.23 9.60
N ASP A 11 1.09 -30.52 10.50
CA ASP A 11 0.29 -31.75 10.46
C ASP A 11 -0.51 -31.87 9.14
N GLU A 12 -1.00 -30.74 8.61
CA GLU A 12 -1.69 -30.69 7.32
C GLU A 12 -0.73 -30.87 6.13
N LEU A 13 0.45 -30.25 6.15
CA LEU A 13 1.50 -30.52 5.16
C LEU A 13 1.89 -31.99 5.13
N ASP A 14 2.11 -32.59 6.30
CA ASP A 14 2.48 -34.00 6.42
C ASP A 14 1.37 -34.92 5.87
N THR A 15 0.11 -34.55 6.11
CA THR A 15 -1.05 -35.25 5.54
C THR A 15 -1.10 -35.13 4.01
N LEU A 16 -0.89 -33.94 3.46
CA LEU A 16 -0.83 -33.72 2.00
C LEU A 16 0.32 -34.49 1.37
N LYS A 17 1.50 -34.46 2.02
CA LYS A 17 2.69 -35.19 1.60
C LYS A 17 2.40 -36.70 1.50
N SER A 18 1.83 -37.29 2.55
CA SER A 18 1.42 -38.70 2.52
C SER A 18 0.35 -38.98 1.46
N ALA A 19 -0.63 -38.09 1.30
CA ALA A 19 -1.68 -38.26 0.30
C ALA A 19 -1.14 -38.25 -1.14
N ILE A 20 -0.14 -37.43 -1.44
CA ILE A 20 0.56 -37.43 -2.74
C ILE A 20 1.27 -38.76 -2.95
N GLN A 21 2.09 -39.17 -1.96
CA GLN A 21 2.92 -40.37 -2.04
C GLN A 21 2.10 -41.66 -2.14
N ASP A 22 0.93 -41.71 -1.50
CA ASP A 22 0.03 -42.87 -1.53
C ASP A 22 -0.98 -42.80 -2.70
N SER A 23 -0.93 -41.78 -3.56
CA SER A 23 -1.93 -41.57 -4.61
C SER A 23 -1.77 -42.52 -5.81
N GLU A 24 -2.91 -43.00 -6.34
CA GLU A 24 -2.93 -43.74 -7.61
C GLU A 24 -2.42 -42.88 -8.77
N LEU A 25 -2.63 -41.56 -8.72
CA LEU A 25 -2.12 -40.62 -9.73
C LEU A 25 -0.59 -40.61 -9.77
N LEU A 26 0.07 -40.67 -8.60
CA LEU A 26 1.53 -40.73 -8.55
C LEU A 26 2.02 -42.08 -9.05
N ALA A 27 1.36 -43.17 -8.66
CA ALA A 27 1.71 -44.50 -9.16
C ALA A 27 1.65 -44.57 -10.70
N VAL A 28 0.59 -44.02 -11.31
CA VAL A 28 0.46 -43.95 -12.77
C VAL A 28 1.58 -43.11 -13.39
N TYR A 29 1.86 -41.93 -12.84
CA TYR A 29 2.96 -41.09 -13.34
C TYR A 29 4.33 -41.76 -13.20
N LEU A 30 4.59 -42.49 -12.13
CA LEU A 30 5.85 -43.23 -11.95
C LEU A 30 5.98 -44.44 -12.90
N GLU A 31 4.87 -44.93 -13.45
CA GLU A 31 4.87 -46.00 -14.46
C GLU A 31 5.10 -45.47 -15.87
N ASP A 32 4.47 -44.35 -16.23
CA ASP A 32 4.49 -43.83 -17.61
C ASP A 32 5.45 -42.65 -17.85
N GLU A 33 5.78 -41.89 -16.80
CA GLU A 33 6.53 -40.63 -16.83
C GLU A 33 6.02 -39.65 -17.91
N GLU A 34 4.71 -39.59 -18.16
CA GLU A 34 4.10 -38.75 -19.19
C GLU A 34 3.62 -37.38 -18.66
N GLU A 35 3.64 -36.37 -19.53
CA GLU A 35 3.20 -35.00 -19.21
C GLU A 35 1.74 -34.96 -18.72
N ALA A 36 0.88 -35.79 -19.31
CA ALA A 36 -0.53 -35.87 -18.96
C ALA A 36 -0.74 -36.36 -17.52
N SER A 37 0.04 -37.35 -17.10
CA SER A 37 -0.02 -37.93 -15.75
C SER A 37 0.54 -36.97 -14.71
N TYR A 38 1.64 -36.27 -15.02
CA TYR A 38 2.14 -35.21 -14.15
C TYR A 38 1.16 -34.02 -14.05
N GLN A 39 0.49 -33.67 -15.14
CA GLN A 39 -0.54 -32.61 -15.11
C GLN A 39 -1.75 -33.02 -14.27
N ALA A 40 -2.17 -34.29 -14.31
CA ALA A 40 -3.23 -34.80 -13.45
C ALA A 40 -2.88 -34.72 -11.96
N LEU A 41 -1.64 -35.06 -11.57
CA LEU A 41 -1.14 -34.85 -10.20
C LEU A 41 -1.29 -33.39 -9.75
N ARG A 42 -0.92 -32.47 -10.63
CA ARG A 42 -0.97 -31.04 -10.32
C ARG A 42 -2.39 -30.52 -10.16
N ASP A 43 -3.29 -30.91 -11.06
CA ASP A 43 -4.67 -30.49 -11.02
C ASP A 43 -5.38 -30.97 -9.75
N GLU A 44 -4.96 -32.10 -9.19
CA GLU A 44 -5.48 -32.63 -7.92
C GLU A 44 -4.86 -31.95 -6.68
N PHE A 45 -3.53 -31.82 -6.63
CA PHE A 45 -2.83 -31.47 -5.39
C PHE A 45 -2.39 -30.00 -5.29
N GLU A 46 -2.08 -29.30 -6.39
CA GLU A 46 -1.70 -27.87 -6.30
C GLU A 46 -2.80 -26.98 -5.69
N PRO A 47 -4.11 -27.18 -5.95
CA PRO A 47 -5.16 -26.40 -5.29
C PRO A 47 -5.21 -26.57 -3.77
N GLN A 48 -4.87 -27.77 -3.28
CA GLN A 48 -4.86 -28.06 -1.84
C GLN A 48 -3.67 -27.38 -1.15
N ILE A 49 -2.50 -27.40 -1.80
CA ILE A 49 -1.31 -26.68 -1.35
C ILE A 49 -1.57 -25.17 -1.37
N GLU A 50 -2.19 -24.63 -2.42
CA GLU A 50 -2.56 -23.20 -2.50
C GLU A 50 -3.50 -22.83 -1.35
N ALA A 51 -4.53 -23.63 -1.08
CA ALA A 51 -5.48 -23.34 -0.01
C ALA A 51 -4.80 -23.29 1.36
N LEU A 52 -3.82 -24.17 1.62
CA LEU A 52 -2.99 -24.10 2.83
C LEU A 52 -2.12 -22.84 2.83
N TYR A 53 -1.45 -22.55 1.72
CA TYR A 53 -0.62 -21.36 1.54
C TYR A 53 -1.38 -20.06 1.85
N GLU A 54 -2.55 -19.88 1.26
CA GLU A 54 -3.41 -18.71 1.47
C GLU A 54 -3.82 -18.55 2.94
N ARG A 55 -4.17 -19.66 3.62
CA ARG A 55 -4.49 -19.63 5.05
C ARG A 55 -3.31 -19.23 5.90
N VAL A 56 -2.09 -19.70 5.60
CA VAL A 56 -0.87 -19.27 6.31
C VAL A 56 -0.60 -17.81 6.01
N ALA A 57 -0.68 -17.38 4.75
CA ALA A 57 -0.43 -16.01 4.35
C ALA A 57 -1.39 -15.00 5.00
N ASP A 58 -2.64 -15.38 5.20
CA ASP A 58 -3.65 -14.50 5.77
C ASP A 58 -3.62 -14.49 7.30
N ASN A 59 -3.22 -15.58 7.96
CA ASN A 59 -3.30 -15.71 9.41
C ASN A 59 -1.94 -15.71 10.12
N HIS A 60 -0.89 -16.29 9.54
CA HIS A 60 0.46 -16.43 10.12
C HIS A 60 1.54 -16.12 9.07
N PRO A 61 1.55 -14.89 8.50
CA PRO A 61 2.37 -14.56 7.33
C PRO A 61 3.89 -14.70 7.54
N LEU A 62 4.37 -14.66 8.78
CA LEU A 62 5.80 -14.83 9.08
C LEU A 62 6.28 -16.28 8.97
N GLN A 63 5.35 -17.23 8.87
CA GLN A 63 5.64 -18.65 8.71
C GLN A 63 5.71 -19.06 7.22
N LEU A 64 5.45 -18.14 6.28
CA LEU A 64 5.39 -18.44 4.84
C LEU A 64 6.70 -18.99 4.28
N THR A 65 7.85 -18.39 4.62
CA THR A 65 9.14 -18.87 4.09
C THR A 65 9.46 -20.28 4.59
N ILE A 66 9.05 -20.63 5.81
CA ILE A 66 9.22 -21.99 6.35
C ILE A 66 8.27 -22.97 5.68
N LEU A 67 7.00 -22.58 5.46
CA LEU A 67 6.06 -23.38 4.67
C LEU A 67 6.63 -23.67 3.27
N GLU A 68 7.17 -22.64 2.62
CA GLU A 68 7.80 -22.74 1.30
C GLU A 68 9.03 -23.63 1.32
N THR A 69 9.89 -23.55 2.34
CA THR A 69 11.04 -24.45 2.52
C THR A 69 10.60 -25.90 2.74
N ALA A 70 9.51 -26.14 3.47
CA ALA A 70 8.98 -27.50 3.65
C ALA A 70 8.45 -28.10 2.34
N LEU A 71 7.87 -27.27 1.46
CA LEU A 71 7.41 -27.69 0.12
C LEU A 71 8.57 -28.01 -0.85
N LEU A 72 9.82 -27.74 -0.47
CA LEU A 72 11.00 -28.14 -1.27
C LEU A 72 11.36 -29.62 -1.10
N ASP A 73 10.70 -30.33 -0.17
CA ASP A 73 10.93 -31.75 0.05
C ASP A 73 10.57 -32.55 -1.23
N PRO A 74 11.45 -33.46 -1.69
CA PRO A 74 11.25 -34.24 -2.92
C PRO A 74 9.94 -35.03 -2.97
N ASP A 75 9.40 -35.45 -1.83
CA ASP A 75 8.15 -36.22 -1.78
C ASP A 75 6.91 -35.35 -2.10
N PHE A 76 7.05 -34.02 -2.22
CA PHE A 76 6.04 -33.18 -2.86
C PHE A 76 6.11 -33.20 -4.39
N GLU A 77 7.00 -34.02 -4.98
CA GLU A 77 7.15 -34.22 -6.42
C GLU A 77 7.44 -32.93 -7.20
N GLY A 78 7.95 -31.90 -6.54
CA GLY A 78 8.16 -30.58 -7.11
C GLY A 78 6.87 -29.85 -7.50
N LEU A 79 5.72 -30.32 -7.00
CA LEU A 79 4.44 -29.64 -7.10
C LEU A 79 4.56 -28.26 -6.46
N TYR A 80 3.88 -27.27 -7.05
CA TYR A 80 3.82 -25.90 -6.52
C TYR A 80 5.14 -25.09 -6.55
N LEU A 81 6.31 -25.71 -6.84
CA LEU A 81 7.61 -25.02 -6.87
C LEU A 81 7.67 -23.84 -7.84
N SER A 82 6.92 -23.88 -8.95
CA SER A 82 6.87 -22.74 -9.87
C SER A 82 6.26 -21.48 -9.24
N ARG A 83 5.30 -21.65 -8.32
CA ARG A 83 4.68 -20.53 -7.59
C ARG A 83 5.60 -20.04 -6.47
N VAL A 84 6.17 -20.96 -5.69
CA VAL A 84 7.17 -20.63 -4.65
C VAL A 84 8.34 -19.85 -5.25
N LEU A 85 8.83 -20.24 -6.43
CA LEU A 85 9.85 -19.49 -7.15
C LEU A 85 9.41 -18.05 -7.43
N GLY A 86 8.19 -17.86 -7.96
CA GLY A 86 7.67 -16.51 -8.21
C GLY A 86 7.53 -15.66 -6.96
N PHE A 87 7.03 -16.25 -5.87
CA PHE A 87 6.95 -15.59 -4.58
C PHE A 87 8.32 -15.18 -4.04
N SER A 88 9.31 -16.08 -4.09
CA SER A 88 10.67 -15.82 -3.62
C SER A 88 11.36 -14.69 -4.40
N VAL A 89 11.11 -14.60 -5.71
CA VAL A 89 11.61 -13.51 -6.57
C VAL A 89 10.96 -12.18 -6.20
N LEU A 90 9.63 -12.15 -6.10
CA LEU A 90 8.89 -10.90 -5.90
C LEU A 90 8.91 -10.40 -4.45
N ARG A 91 9.32 -11.23 -3.48
CA ARG A 91 9.47 -10.83 -2.07
C ARG A 91 10.77 -10.04 -1.82
N GLY A 92 11.77 -10.22 -2.68
CA GLY A 92 13.06 -9.55 -2.53
C GLY A 92 12.95 -8.03 -2.64
N GLU A 93 13.63 -7.32 -1.76
CA GLU A 93 13.64 -5.85 -1.79
C GLU A 93 14.54 -5.33 -2.91
N ILE A 94 13.96 -4.57 -3.84
CA ILE A 94 14.66 -3.94 -4.94
C ILE A 94 14.96 -2.45 -4.69
N ASP A 95 16.05 -1.96 -5.26
CA ASP A 95 16.43 -0.54 -5.31
C ASP A 95 15.88 0.17 -6.58
N ASP A 96 16.27 1.43 -6.75
CA ASP A 96 15.83 2.26 -7.89
C ASP A 96 16.39 1.78 -9.24
N GLU A 97 17.46 0.99 -9.21
CA GLU A 97 18.04 0.33 -10.38
C GLU A 97 17.42 -1.05 -10.65
N TYR A 98 16.40 -1.45 -9.88
CA TYR A 98 15.78 -2.77 -9.95
C TYR A 98 16.82 -3.89 -9.69
N HIS A 99 17.73 -3.67 -8.76
CA HIS A 99 18.58 -4.72 -8.21
C HIS A 99 18.14 -5.07 -6.80
N TYR A 100 18.31 -6.34 -6.40
CA TYR A 100 18.10 -6.72 -5.03
C TYR A 100 19.10 -6.00 -4.12
N ARG A 101 18.60 -5.34 -3.08
CA ARG A 101 19.44 -4.67 -2.08
C ARG A 101 20.30 -5.66 -1.30
N ARG A 102 19.88 -6.92 -1.23
CA ARG A 102 20.51 -7.98 -0.44
C ARG A 102 20.46 -9.31 -1.18
N PRO A 103 21.41 -10.23 -0.92
CA PRO A 103 21.32 -11.61 -1.37
C PRO A 103 19.97 -12.24 -0.99
N GLN A 104 19.38 -13.02 -1.91
CA GLN A 104 18.09 -13.66 -1.72
C GLN A 104 18.28 -15.16 -1.44
N ASP A 105 18.51 -15.52 -0.18
CA ASP A 105 18.83 -16.89 0.21
C ASP A 105 17.68 -17.86 -0.09
N HIS A 106 16.44 -17.47 0.20
CA HIS A 106 15.28 -18.29 -0.10
C HIS A 106 15.10 -18.53 -1.62
N PHE A 107 15.31 -17.50 -2.45
CA PHE A 107 15.31 -17.66 -3.91
C PHE A 107 16.39 -18.66 -4.39
N LYS A 108 17.58 -18.63 -3.77
CA LYS A 108 18.63 -19.61 -4.03
C LYS A 108 18.19 -21.03 -3.64
N GLU A 109 17.66 -21.21 -2.44
CA GLU A 109 17.20 -22.52 -1.94
C GLU A 109 16.16 -23.14 -2.88
N VAL A 110 15.17 -22.35 -3.30
CA VAL A 110 14.12 -22.80 -4.22
C VAL A 110 14.72 -23.21 -5.58
N LEU A 111 15.65 -22.43 -6.13
CA LEU A 111 16.31 -22.77 -7.40
C LEU A 111 17.13 -24.05 -7.31
N LEU A 112 17.84 -24.28 -6.20
CA LEU A 112 18.60 -25.51 -6.00
C LEU A 112 17.68 -26.72 -5.82
N ALA A 113 16.59 -26.59 -5.06
CA ALA A 113 15.58 -27.65 -4.94
C ALA A 113 14.95 -28.01 -6.30
N ILE A 114 14.64 -27.00 -7.12
CA ILE A 114 14.17 -27.21 -8.50
C ILE A 114 15.25 -27.94 -9.33
N ALA A 115 16.52 -27.54 -9.18
CA ALA A 115 17.63 -28.10 -9.94
C ALA A 115 17.87 -29.60 -9.64
N ASP A 116 17.63 -29.99 -8.39
CA ASP A 116 17.81 -31.34 -7.89
C ASP A 116 16.54 -32.21 -7.99
N SER A 117 15.42 -31.63 -8.47
CA SER A 117 14.15 -32.34 -8.62
C SER A 117 14.19 -33.37 -9.76
N SER A 118 13.66 -34.57 -9.49
CA SER A 118 13.40 -35.61 -10.50
C SER A 118 12.47 -35.10 -11.62
N ASN A 119 11.55 -34.21 -11.28
CA ASN A 119 10.52 -33.68 -12.18
C ASN A 119 10.94 -32.36 -12.84
N PHE A 120 12.25 -32.03 -12.86
CA PHE A 120 12.77 -30.80 -13.46
C PHE A 120 12.27 -30.56 -14.89
N GLU A 121 12.12 -31.62 -15.69
CA GLU A 121 11.73 -31.51 -17.10
C GLU A 121 10.32 -30.95 -17.28
N TRP A 122 9.43 -31.19 -16.32
CA TRP A 122 8.09 -30.60 -16.28
C TRP A 122 8.08 -29.22 -15.63
N ILE A 123 8.86 -29.03 -14.56
CA ILE A 123 8.93 -27.77 -13.83
C ILE A 123 9.54 -26.66 -14.70
N LYS A 124 10.58 -26.99 -15.49
CA LYS A 124 11.32 -26.01 -16.32
C LYS A 124 10.44 -25.26 -17.31
N VAL A 125 9.33 -25.86 -17.75
CA VAL A 125 8.37 -25.27 -18.69
C VAL A 125 7.66 -24.04 -18.10
N LYS A 126 7.53 -23.96 -16.76
CA LYS A 126 6.79 -22.89 -16.07
C LYS A 126 7.66 -21.88 -15.31
N ILE A 127 8.93 -22.18 -15.06
CA ILE A 127 9.81 -21.33 -14.24
C ILE A 127 10.66 -20.33 -15.02
N GLY A 128 10.70 -20.44 -16.36
CA GLY A 128 11.64 -19.68 -17.19
C GLY A 128 11.59 -18.17 -16.92
N GLN A 129 10.40 -17.57 -16.89
CA GLN A 129 10.25 -16.15 -16.57
C GLN A 129 10.73 -15.82 -15.15
N GLY A 130 10.41 -16.65 -14.16
CA GLY A 130 10.85 -16.46 -12.77
C GLY A 130 12.37 -16.46 -12.65
N CYS A 131 13.06 -17.42 -13.28
CA CYS A 131 14.53 -17.46 -13.33
C CYS A 131 15.10 -16.21 -14.01
N GLN A 132 14.56 -15.82 -15.17
CA GLN A 132 15.06 -14.65 -15.92
C GLN A 132 14.94 -13.36 -15.11
N ILE A 133 13.79 -13.13 -14.46
CA ILE A 133 13.59 -11.95 -13.62
C ILE A 133 14.49 -12.02 -12.39
N GLY A 134 14.49 -13.14 -11.65
CA GLY A 134 15.31 -13.28 -10.45
C GLY A 134 16.81 -13.09 -10.72
N PHE A 135 17.32 -13.58 -11.85
CA PHE A 135 18.71 -13.35 -12.28
C PHE A 135 18.97 -11.91 -12.70
N ALA A 136 18.02 -11.26 -13.39
CA ALA A 136 18.15 -9.86 -13.78
C ALA A 136 18.20 -8.89 -12.59
N LEU A 137 17.51 -9.23 -11.49
CA LEU A 137 17.53 -8.46 -10.24
C LEU A 137 18.79 -8.78 -9.40
N SER A 138 19.40 -9.95 -9.57
CA SER A 138 20.58 -10.39 -8.81
C SER A 138 21.90 -9.85 -9.39
N SER A 139 22.96 -9.87 -8.59
CA SER A 139 24.31 -9.54 -9.09
C SER A 139 24.89 -10.69 -9.91
N GLU A 140 25.72 -10.38 -10.91
CA GLU A 140 26.34 -11.39 -11.79
C GLU A 140 27.18 -12.41 -11.03
N ILE A 141 27.87 -11.96 -9.96
CA ILE A 141 28.68 -12.83 -9.09
C ILE A 141 27.77 -13.81 -8.34
N TRP A 142 26.65 -13.34 -7.80
CA TRP A 142 25.70 -14.19 -7.10
C TRP A 142 25.10 -15.25 -8.02
N VAL A 143 24.68 -14.86 -9.23
CA VAL A 143 24.11 -15.78 -10.23
C VAL A 143 25.15 -16.83 -10.65
N SER A 144 26.38 -16.40 -10.95
CA SER A 144 27.47 -17.31 -11.33
C SER A 144 27.77 -18.33 -10.24
N ASN A 145 27.84 -17.88 -8.98
CA ASN A 145 28.06 -18.76 -7.83
C ASN A 145 26.92 -19.76 -7.64
N LEU A 146 25.67 -19.35 -7.85
CA LEU A 146 24.50 -20.23 -7.78
C LEU A 146 24.55 -21.31 -8.86
N ILE A 147 24.74 -20.92 -10.13
CA ILE A 147 24.76 -21.84 -11.27
C ILE A 147 25.89 -22.87 -11.13
N ASN A 148 27.04 -22.48 -10.58
CA ASN A 148 28.16 -23.38 -10.33
C ASN A 148 27.88 -24.46 -9.28
N GLN A 149 26.89 -24.27 -8.40
CA GLN A 149 26.47 -25.29 -7.43
C GLN A 149 25.62 -26.40 -8.07
N VAL A 150 25.04 -26.17 -9.24
CA VAL A 150 24.18 -27.16 -9.92
C VAL A 150 25.05 -28.23 -10.57
N GLU A 151 24.99 -29.47 -10.09
CA GLU A 151 25.82 -30.58 -10.60
C GLU A 151 25.40 -31.05 -12.01
N ASN A 152 24.08 -31.12 -12.27
CA ASN A 152 23.55 -31.58 -13.53
C ASN A 152 23.82 -30.57 -14.66
N LYS A 153 24.65 -30.96 -15.64
CA LYS A 153 25.04 -30.09 -16.77
C LYS A 153 23.87 -29.60 -17.62
N LYS A 154 22.80 -30.40 -17.79
CA LYS A 154 21.62 -29.99 -18.58
C LYS A 154 20.85 -28.89 -17.85
N VAL A 155 20.64 -29.06 -16.54
CA VAL A 155 19.98 -28.08 -15.68
C VAL A 155 20.81 -26.80 -15.58
N ARG A 156 22.12 -26.93 -15.41
CA ARG A 156 23.06 -25.81 -15.43
C ARG A 156 22.94 -25.00 -16.72
N HIS A 157 22.99 -25.69 -17.86
CA HIS A 157 22.84 -25.05 -19.16
C HIS A 157 21.48 -24.33 -19.30
N PHE A 158 20.39 -24.94 -18.82
CA PHE A 158 19.08 -24.27 -18.78
C PHE A 158 19.16 -22.95 -18.01
N PHE A 159 19.71 -22.91 -16.79
CA PHE A 159 19.84 -21.66 -16.05
C PHE A 159 20.74 -20.63 -16.72
N GLU A 160 21.83 -21.06 -17.37
CA GLU A 160 22.65 -20.15 -18.19
C GLU A 160 21.83 -19.48 -19.30
N THR A 161 20.91 -20.22 -19.95
CA THR A 161 20.01 -19.65 -20.96
C THR A 161 18.95 -18.70 -20.39
N MET A 162 18.72 -18.71 -19.07
CA MET A 162 17.81 -17.77 -18.40
C MET A 162 18.47 -16.41 -18.12
N ILE A 163 19.78 -16.27 -18.34
CA ILE A 163 20.45 -14.97 -18.24
C ILE A 163 20.18 -14.17 -19.52
N ILE A 164 19.30 -13.17 -19.43
CA ILE A 164 18.86 -12.36 -20.57
C ILE A 164 19.60 -11.02 -20.61
N ASP A 165 20.51 -10.85 -21.58
CA ASP A 165 21.32 -9.62 -21.74
C ASP A 165 20.47 -8.35 -21.90
N LYS A 166 19.28 -8.45 -22.50
CA LYS A 166 18.35 -7.32 -22.63
C LYS A 166 18.02 -6.67 -21.27
N TYR A 167 17.93 -7.48 -20.21
CA TYR A 167 17.61 -7.01 -18.86
C TYR A 167 18.78 -6.35 -18.11
N ARG A 168 19.95 -6.23 -18.74
CA ARG A 168 21.03 -5.35 -18.26
C ARG A 168 20.63 -3.87 -18.34
N SER A 169 19.70 -3.52 -19.23
CA SER A 169 19.18 -2.15 -19.33
C SER A 169 18.06 -1.90 -18.32
N LEU A 170 18.15 -0.80 -17.57
CA LEU A 170 17.14 -0.42 -16.55
C LEU A 170 15.71 -0.37 -17.11
N PRO A 171 15.43 0.24 -18.28
CA PRO A 171 14.05 0.29 -18.80
C PRO A 171 13.48 -1.10 -19.10
N ALA A 172 14.28 -1.99 -19.67
CA ALA A 172 13.82 -3.34 -19.99
C ALA A 172 13.64 -4.19 -18.72
N ARG A 173 14.55 -4.06 -17.74
CA ARG A 173 14.46 -4.74 -16.45
C ARG A 173 13.20 -4.33 -15.69
N LYS A 174 12.97 -3.02 -15.59
CA LYS A 174 11.77 -2.46 -14.97
C LYS A 174 10.49 -2.98 -15.61
N GLN A 175 10.39 -2.89 -16.95
CA GLN A 175 9.22 -3.37 -17.67
C GLN A 175 8.99 -4.88 -17.46
N ALA A 176 10.05 -5.68 -17.46
CA ALA A 176 9.98 -7.11 -17.26
C ALA A 176 9.52 -7.47 -15.84
N TYR A 177 10.09 -6.81 -14.82
CA TYR A 177 9.65 -6.95 -13.44
C TYR A 177 8.19 -6.57 -13.26
N GLU A 178 7.75 -5.40 -13.74
CA GLU A 178 6.37 -4.95 -13.59
C GLU A 178 5.38 -5.91 -14.27
N SER A 179 5.75 -6.44 -15.44
CA SER A 179 4.93 -7.42 -16.16
C SER A 179 4.84 -8.75 -15.42
N TYR A 180 5.94 -9.19 -14.79
CA TYR A 180 5.97 -10.39 -13.97
C TYR A 180 5.17 -10.20 -12.67
N TYR A 181 5.41 -9.10 -11.94
CA TYR A 181 4.68 -8.74 -10.72
C TYR A 181 3.16 -8.71 -10.93
N ARG A 182 2.67 -8.21 -12.07
CA ARG A 182 1.24 -8.19 -12.41
C ARG A 182 0.58 -9.57 -12.42
N GLN A 183 1.35 -10.63 -12.72
CA GLN A 183 0.83 -12.00 -12.72
C GLN A 183 0.52 -12.51 -11.30
N PHE A 184 1.12 -11.89 -10.27
CA PHE A 184 1.01 -12.32 -8.89
C PHE A 184 0.14 -11.40 -8.01
N LEU A 185 -0.53 -10.40 -8.59
CA LEU A 185 -1.31 -9.40 -7.85
C LEU A 185 -2.41 -9.98 -6.96
N GLN A 186 -2.95 -11.15 -7.32
CA GLN A 186 -4.01 -11.80 -6.56
C GLN A 186 -3.49 -12.67 -5.41
N HIS A 187 -2.18 -12.98 -5.38
CA HIS A 187 -1.60 -13.84 -4.37
C HIS A 187 -1.07 -13.03 -3.19
N ASN A 188 -1.30 -13.53 -1.98
CA ASN A 188 -0.71 -12.98 -0.77
C ASN A 188 0.52 -13.80 -0.40
N TYR A 189 1.71 -13.33 -0.80
CA TYR A 189 2.97 -14.03 -0.54
C TYR A 189 3.96 -13.19 0.29
N HIS A 190 3.51 -12.05 0.81
CA HIS A 190 4.37 -11.12 1.52
C HIS A 190 4.66 -11.62 2.94
N SER A 191 5.93 -11.54 3.32
CA SER A 191 6.45 -11.90 4.64
C SER A 191 7.67 -11.04 4.93
N ALA A 192 8.11 -10.96 6.20
CA ALA A 192 9.26 -10.17 6.61
C ALA A 192 9.88 -10.71 7.91
N ASP A 193 11.13 -10.37 8.15
CA ASP A 193 11.81 -10.66 9.41
C ASP A 193 11.73 -9.47 10.37
N PHE A 194 11.42 -9.74 11.63
CA PHE A 194 11.53 -8.76 12.71
C PHE A 194 12.99 -8.69 13.21
N PRO A 195 13.61 -7.50 13.20
CA PRO A 195 14.99 -7.34 13.66
C PRO A 195 15.08 -7.50 15.18
N LYS A 196 16.21 -8.03 15.64
CA LYS A 196 16.53 -8.23 17.07
C LYS A 196 17.66 -7.34 17.55
N THR A 197 18.49 -6.85 16.63
CA THR A 197 19.61 -5.94 16.91
C THR A 197 19.49 -4.65 16.11
N VAL A 198 20.18 -3.59 16.54
CA VAL A 198 20.15 -2.30 15.82
C VAL A 198 20.73 -2.44 14.40
N SER A 199 21.76 -3.29 14.23
CA SER A 199 22.30 -3.55 12.89
C SER A 199 21.29 -4.25 11.98
N GLU A 200 20.55 -5.22 12.52
CA GLU A 200 19.45 -5.86 11.80
C GLU A 200 18.34 -4.87 11.50
N LEU A 201 18.00 -3.98 12.44
CA LEU A 201 16.98 -2.95 12.28
C LEU A 201 17.27 -2.08 11.05
N LYS A 202 18.48 -1.52 10.94
CA LYS A 202 18.89 -0.71 9.79
C LYS A 202 18.84 -1.47 8.46
N THR A 203 18.99 -2.79 8.51
CA THR A 203 19.06 -3.64 7.31
C THR A 203 17.68 -4.15 6.87
N LEU A 204 16.82 -4.49 7.84
CA LEU A 204 15.55 -5.19 7.61
C LEU A 204 14.34 -4.27 7.62
N PHE A 205 14.43 -3.11 8.26
CA PHE A 205 13.26 -2.29 8.54
C PHE A 205 12.50 -1.85 7.28
N SER A 206 13.19 -1.46 6.21
CA SER A 206 12.53 -1.05 4.97
C SER A 206 11.62 -2.16 4.39
N ALA A 207 12.09 -3.42 4.42
CA ALA A 207 11.29 -4.57 3.99
C ALA A 207 10.14 -4.85 4.97
N LEU A 208 10.39 -4.77 6.27
CA LEU A 208 9.39 -4.96 7.32
C LEU A 208 8.29 -3.89 7.25
N GLU A 209 8.65 -2.63 7.09
CA GLU A 209 7.73 -1.51 6.95
C GLU A 209 6.82 -1.69 5.73
N LYS A 210 7.40 -2.03 4.56
CA LYS A 210 6.63 -2.35 3.35
C LYS A 210 5.66 -3.50 3.57
N PHE A 211 6.08 -4.55 4.28
CA PHE A 211 5.23 -5.68 4.63
C PHE A 211 4.04 -5.26 5.51
N ILE A 212 4.27 -4.48 6.57
CA ILE A 212 3.20 -3.98 7.44
C ILE A 212 2.26 -3.06 6.67
N GLN A 213 2.79 -2.15 5.85
CA GLN A 213 1.99 -1.27 4.99
C GLN A 213 1.12 -2.04 3.99
N TYR A 214 1.67 -3.10 3.37
CA TYR A 214 0.88 -3.99 2.50
C TYR A 214 -0.29 -4.59 3.26
N ARG A 215 -0.07 -5.08 4.49
CA ARG A 215 -1.11 -5.69 5.33
C ARG A 215 -2.21 -4.69 5.67
N ILE A 216 -1.83 -3.47 6.05
CA ILE A 216 -2.78 -2.38 6.35
C ILE A 216 -3.62 -2.03 5.11
N LYS A 217 -2.98 -1.78 3.97
CA LYS A 217 -3.67 -1.39 2.72
C LYS A 217 -4.70 -2.41 2.25
N ASN A 218 -4.43 -3.69 2.47
CA ASN A 218 -5.29 -4.78 2.02
C ASN A 218 -6.25 -5.27 3.11
N GLY A 219 -6.36 -4.57 4.24
CA GLY A 219 -7.25 -4.96 5.34
C GLY A 219 -6.90 -6.30 5.97
N LYS A 220 -5.64 -6.73 5.87
CA LYS A 220 -5.17 -8.03 6.34
C LYS A 220 -4.35 -7.94 7.63
N VAL A 221 -4.74 -7.02 8.49
CA VAL A 221 -4.15 -6.84 9.82
C VAL A 221 -4.64 -7.99 10.71
N ASN A 222 -3.71 -8.74 11.30
CA ASN A 222 -4.04 -9.84 12.19
C ASN A 222 -3.15 -9.82 13.43
N MET A 223 -3.63 -10.46 14.50
CA MET A 223 -2.99 -10.41 15.82
C MET A 223 -1.90 -11.47 16.03
N SER A 224 -1.65 -12.36 15.07
CA SER A 224 -0.52 -13.30 15.15
C SER A 224 0.83 -12.57 15.13
N LEU A 225 0.86 -11.34 14.62
CA LEU A 225 2.04 -10.48 14.66
C LEU A 225 2.29 -9.85 16.04
N LEU A 226 1.31 -9.85 16.95
CA LEU A 226 1.41 -9.15 18.25
C LEU A 226 2.64 -9.55 19.07
N PRO A 227 3.02 -10.84 19.20
CA PRO A 227 4.23 -11.21 19.93
C PRO A 227 5.48 -10.55 19.37
N ASN A 228 5.58 -10.47 18.05
CA ASN A 228 6.72 -9.88 17.34
C ASN A 228 6.75 -8.35 17.49
N PHE A 229 5.59 -7.69 17.45
CA PHE A 229 5.46 -6.28 17.80
C PHE A 229 5.86 -6.00 19.24
N LYS A 230 5.44 -6.85 20.19
CA LYS A 230 5.82 -6.71 21.60
C LYS A 230 7.33 -6.89 21.80
N GLU A 231 7.94 -7.89 21.18
CA GLU A 231 9.40 -8.07 21.23
C GLU A 231 10.14 -6.85 20.66
N PHE A 232 9.68 -6.34 19.51
CA PHE A 232 10.27 -5.17 18.85
C PHE A 232 10.11 -3.88 19.67
N LEU A 233 8.89 -3.57 20.13
CA LEU A 233 8.58 -2.30 20.82
C LEU A 233 9.04 -2.28 22.28
N ASN A 234 9.27 -3.45 22.90
CA ASN A 234 9.87 -3.51 24.24
C ASN A 234 11.42 -3.54 24.18
N ASN A 235 12.02 -3.56 23.00
CA ASN A 235 13.48 -3.55 22.87
C ASN A 235 14.04 -2.16 23.18
N GLU A 236 14.65 -2.00 24.35
CA GLU A 236 15.25 -0.74 24.81
C GLU A 236 16.31 -0.19 23.85
N ALA A 237 17.01 -1.06 23.10
CA ALA A 237 18.00 -0.60 22.11
C ALA A 237 17.34 0.09 20.91
N PHE A 238 16.06 -0.20 20.62
CA PHE A 238 15.34 0.38 19.50
C PHE A 238 14.70 1.72 19.84
N LYS A 239 14.42 2.01 21.12
CA LYS A 239 13.66 3.19 21.54
C LYS A 239 14.27 4.55 21.15
N LYS A 240 15.52 4.59 20.70
CA LYS A 240 16.20 5.81 20.21
C LYS A 240 16.25 5.91 18.68
N GLU A 241 15.83 4.87 17.99
CA GLU A 241 15.92 4.74 16.54
C GLU A 241 14.62 5.22 15.89
N GLU A 242 14.70 5.84 14.70
CA GLU A 242 13.52 6.35 14.00
C GLU A 242 12.56 5.23 13.60
N GLU A 243 13.10 4.06 13.26
CA GLU A 243 12.37 2.85 12.91
C GLU A 243 11.45 2.38 14.04
N TYR A 244 11.84 2.61 15.30
CA TYR A 244 10.99 2.32 16.46
C TYR A 244 9.74 3.18 16.44
N LEU A 245 9.90 4.50 16.30
CA LEU A 245 8.78 5.42 16.28
C LEU A 245 7.84 5.12 15.10
N ARG A 246 8.40 4.87 13.92
CA ARG A 246 7.63 4.51 12.72
C ARG A 246 6.78 3.26 12.95
N MET A 247 7.37 2.20 13.52
CA MET A 247 6.63 0.97 13.83
C MET A 247 5.55 1.19 14.90
N LEU A 248 5.87 1.97 15.93
CA LEU A 248 4.94 2.32 16.99
C LEU A 248 3.71 3.06 16.44
N VAL A 249 3.92 4.02 15.53
CA VAL A 249 2.84 4.76 14.87
C VAL A 249 1.97 3.82 14.02
N LEU A 250 2.57 2.95 13.20
CA LEU A 250 1.80 1.99 12.40
C LEU A 250 0.97 1.05 13.27
N PHE A 251 1.58 0.50 14.33
CA PHE A 251 0.89 -0.41 15.24
C PHE A 251 -0.27 0.30 15.95
N SER A 252 0.01 1.44 16.59
CA SER A 252 -0.97 2.22 17.38
C SER A 252 -2.15 2.74 16.56
N ARG A 253 -1.98 2.88 15.25
CA ARG A 253 -2.97 3.49 14.37
C ARG A 253 -3.86 2.45 13.68
N TYR A 254 -3.31 1.27 13.38
CA TYR A 254 -3.98 0.30 12.50
C TYR A 254 -4.22 -1.08 13.11
N PHE A 255 -3.54 -1.44 14.19
CA PHE A 255 -3.72 -2.76 14.81
C PHE A 255 -4.80 -2.73 15.89
N PRO A 256 -5.61 -3.80 16.03
CA PRO A 256 -6.52 -3.94 17.17
C PRO A 256 -5.74 -3.90 18.48
N HIS A 257 -6.24 -3.17 19.47
CA HIS A 257 -5.62 -3.07 20.80
C HIS A 257 -6.25 -3.99 21.86
N GLU A 258 -7.27 -4.75 21.50
CA GLU A 258 -8.04 -5.60 22.41
C GLU A 258 -7.13 -6.49 23.26
N SER A 259 -7.33 -6.48 24.58
CA SER A 259 -6.56 -7.26 25.57
C SER A 259 -5.11 -6.83 25.82
N HIS A 260 -4.65 -5.72 25.25
CA HIS A 260 -3.30 -5.19 25.48
C HIS A 260 -3.22 -3.66 25.42
N GLU A 261 -4.36 -2.99 25.60
CA GLU A 261 -4.55 -1.54 25.55
C GLU A 261 -3.61 -0.83 26.51
N GLU A 262 -3.50 -1.34 27.75
CA GLU A 262 -2.67 -0.74 28.79
C GLU A 262 -1.17 -0.76 28.40
N TRP A 263 -0.71 -1.86 27.79
CA TRP A 263 0.68 -1.96 27.35
C TRP A 263 0.97 -0.96 26.24
N ILE A 264 0.15 -0.92 25.18
CA ILE A 264 0.41 0.00 24.06
C ILE A 264 0.22 1.47 24.48
N LYS A 265 -0.71 1.75 25.39
CA LYS A 265 -0.88 3.08 26.00
C LYS A 265 0.37 3.52 26.74
N GLN A 266 0.95 2.65 27.56
CA GLN A 266 2.21 2.93 28.26
C GLN A 266 3.35 3.14 27.27
N THR A 267 3.52 2.25 26.29
CA THR A 267 4.58 2.36 25.27
C THR A 267 4.47 3.64 24.45
N PHE A 268 3.26 4.03 24.04
CA PHE A 268 3.04 5.24 23.25
C PHE A 268 3.37 6.51 24.04
N ASN A 269 2.89 6.61 25.29
CA ASN A 269 3.14 7.80 26.11
C ASN A 269 4.58 7.87 26.66
N ASP A 270 5.25 6.73 26.84
CA ASP A 270 6.69 6.66 27.10
C ASP A 270 7.46 7.28 25.92
N ALA A 271 7.17 6.85 24.68
CA ALA A 271 7.80 7.41 23.49
C ALA A 271 7.51 8.92 23.35
N ARG A 272 6.27 9.34 23.58
CA ARG A 272 5.85 10.73 23.52
C ARG A 272 6.64 11.67 24.45
N THR A 273 7.07 11.15 25.60
CA THR A 273 7.81 11.94 26.61
C THR A 273 9.32 11.81 26.43
N ASN A 274 9.81 10.64 26.02
CA ASN A 274 11.24 10.29 26.08
C ASN A 274 11.92 10.21 24.71
N PHE A 275 11.16 10.16 23.61
CA PHE A 275 11.73 10.11 22.26
C PHE A 275 12.12 11.52 21.78
N PRO A 276 13.37 11.73 21.29
CA PRO A 276 13.81 13.04 20.82
C PRO A 276 12.97 13.56 19.65
N ASP A 277 12.56 14.83 19.74
CA ASP A 277 11.81 15.53 18.69
C ASP A 277 10.53 14.78 18.27
N PHE A 278 9.86 14.11 19.24
CA PHE A 278 8.72 13.23 19.00
C PHE A 278 7.64 13.86 18.12
N ASN A 279 7.19 15.08 18.41
CA ASN A 279 6.12 15.73 17.64
C ASN A 279 6.51 15.89 16.16
N GLU A 280 7.72 16.41 15.89
CA GLU A 280 8.21 16.62 14.53
C GLU A 280 8.27 15.28 13.78
N LYS A 281 8.90 14.26 14.37
CA LYS A 281 9.03 12.95 13.71
C LYS A 281 7.70 12.21 13.57
N TYR A 282 6.79 12.39 14.53
CA TYR A 282 5.45 11.81 14.49
C TYR A 282 4.65 12.39 13.33
N PHE A 283 4.55 13.72 13.23
CA PHE A 283 3.78 14.36 12.15
C PHE A 283 4.44 14.18 10.78
N GLY A 284 5.77 14.25 10.69
CA GLY A 284 6.48 13.93 9.46
C GLY A 284 6.17 12.51 8.98
N TYR A 285 6.09 11.53 9.90
CA TYR A 285 5.72 10.17 9.53
C TYR A 285 4.23 10.00 9.20
N VAL A 286 3.32 10.76 9.84
CA VAL A 286 1.89 10.78 9.46
C VAL A 286 1.72 11.26 8.01
N LEU A 287 2.49 12.27 7.59
CA LEU A 287 2.52 12.72 6.19
C LEU A 287 3.10 11.65 5.26
N GLU A 288 4.19 10.97 5.64
CA GLU A 288 4.72 9.84 4.86
C GLU A 288 3.69 8.71 4.69
N ILE A 289 2.93 8.38 5.74
CA ILE A 289 1.86 7.36 5.69
C ILE A 289 0.81 7.77 4.64
N GLU A 290 0.47 9.04 4.59
CA GLU A 290 -0.42 9.62 3.59
C GLU A 290 0.13 9.52 2.17
N GLU A 291 1.37 9.94 1.93
CA GLU A 291 2.02 9.84 0.61
C GLU A 291 2.10 8.39 0.12
N LYS A 292 2.34 7.46 1.05
CA LYS A 292 2.34 6.03 0.78
C LYS A 292 0.94 5.48 0.53
N GLY A 293 -0.13 6.26 0.69
CA GLY A 293 -1.51 5.88 0.39
C GLY A 293 -2.13 4.95 1.42
N LEU A 294 -1.70 5.02 2.68
CA LEU A 294 -2.39 4.34 3.79
C LEU A 294 -3.60 5.18 4.25
N PRO A 295 -4.69 4.53 4.71
CA PRO A 295 -5.87 5.26 5.15
C PRO A 295 -5.56 6.10 6.40
N LEU A 296 -5.78 7.42 6.35
CA LEU A 296 -5.92 8.25 7.56
C LEU A 296 -7.40 8.60 7.68
N ASP A 297 -8.16 7.67 8.22
CA ASP A 297 -9.60 7.76 8.43
C ASP A 297 -9.95 7.95 9.91
N LYS A 298 -11.26 8.04 10.18
CA LYS A 298 -11.78 8.25 11.52
C LYS A 298 -11.33 7.17 12.51
N ASP A 299 -11.38 5.89 12.11
CA ASP A 299 -11.09 4.79 13.03
C ASP A 299 -9.62 4.81 13.43
N SER A 300 -8.74 5.05 12.46
CA SER A 300 -7.31 5.15 12.71
C SER A 300 -6.92 6.39 13.55
N ASP A 301 -7.57 7.55 13.37
CA ASP A 301 -7.37 8.71 14.25
C ASP A 301 -7.87 8.45 15.68
N LEU A 302 -9.06 7.84 15.81
CA LEU A 302 -9.65 7.53 17.11
C LEU A 302 -8.83 6.49 17.88
N ASN A 303 -8.26 5.49 17.19
CA ASN A 303 -7.36 4.52 17.80
C ASN A 303 -6.20 5.23 18.51
N VAL A 304 -5.52 6.16 17.85
CA VAL A 304 -4.43 6.93 18.47
C VAL A 304 -4.95 7.73 19.67
N LEU A 305 -6.07 8.45 19.53
CA LEU A 305 -6.62 9.26 20.61
C LEU A 305 -6.92 8.45 21.87
N THR A 306 -7.42 7.21 21.75
CA THR A 306 -7.69 6.34 22.90
C THR A 306 -6.44 5.95 23.68
N LEU A 307 -5.27 6.00 23.04
CA LEU A 307 -3.98 5.70 23.64
C LEU A 307 -3.32 6.91 24.30
N LEU A 308 -3.81 8.13 24.11
CA LEU A 308 -3.15 9.31 24.65
C LEU A 308 -3.43 9.46 26.14
N ASP A 309 -2.38 9.72 26.92
CA ASP A 309 -2.51 10.29 28.25
C ASP A 309 -2.92 11.76 28.13
N THR A 310 -4.10 12.09 28.63
CA THR A 310 -4.65 13.45 28.62
C THR A 310 -3.95 14.39 29.60
N SER A 311 -3.08 13.87 30.49
CA SER A 311 -2.31 14.70 31.42
C SER A 311 -1.15 15.44 30.76
N VAL A 312 -0.65 14.93 29.63
CA VAL A 312 0.40 15.56 28.82
C VAL A 312 -0.28 16.46 27.79
N GLU A 313 -0.05 17.78 27.82
CA GLU A 313 -0.71 18.76 26.94
C GLU A 313 0.19 19.20 25.77
N ASP A 314 0.57 18.24 24.93
CA ASP A 314 1.39 18.45 23.73
C ASP A 314 0.57 18.59 22.44
N ASP A 315 1.27 18.75 21.32
CA ASP A 315 0.65 19.00 20.02
C ASP A 315 -0.08 17.77 19.46
N VAL A 316 0.38 16.54 19.79
CA VAL A 316 -0.30 15.31 19.38
C VAL A 316 -1.68 15.19 20.04
N LEU A 317 -1.80 15.51 21.33
CA LEU A 317 -3.10 15.53 22.00
C LEU A 317 -4.00 16.63 21.47
N ARG A 318 -3.47 17.85 21.27
CA ARG A 318 -4.24 18.97 20.72
C ARG A 318 -4.75 18.66 19.31
N TYR A 319 -3.90 18.12 18.46
CA TYR A 319 -4.25 17.66 17.12
C TYR A 319 -5.33 16.59 17.18
N SER A 320 -5.13 15.54 17.98
CA SER A 320 -6.09 14.43 18.08
C SER A 320 -7.47 14.86 18.59
N LYS A 321 -7.53 15.81 19.55
CA LYS A 321 -8.79 16.43 20.02
C LYS A 321 -9.47 17.23 18.90
N LEU A 322 -8.73 18.00 18.10
CA LEU A 322 -9.27 18.73 16.95
C LEU A 322 -9.84 17.78 15.91
N ILE A 323 -9.08 16.75 15.54
CA ILE A 323 -9.48 15.76 14.54
C ILE A 323 -10.72 14.99 15.00
N GLN A 324 -10.81 14.64 16.28
CA GLN A 324 -12.04 14.08 16.86
C GLN A 324 -13.23 15.03 16.72
N SER A 325 -13.06 16.33 16.98
CA SER A 325 -14.11 17.34 16.81
C SER A 325 -14.58 17.40 15.36
N ILE A 326 -13.65 17.41 14.39
CA ILE A 326 -13.94 17.37 12.96
C ILE A 326 -14.71 16.10 12.58
N HIS A 327 -14.30 14.93 13.08
CA HIS A 327 -14.98 13.66 12.80
C HIS A 327 -16.36 13.53 13.45
N HIS A 328 -16.59 14.18 14.60
CA HIS A 328 -17.84 14.08 15.34
C HIS A 328 -18.88 15.12 14.90
N LYS A 329 -18.46 16.39 14.77
CA LYS A 329 -19.34 17.51 14.40
C LYS A 329 -19.43 17.71 12.88
N GLY A 330 -18.42 17.27 12.15
CA GLY A 330 -18.27 17.51 10.72
C GLY A 330 -17.44 18.78 10.44
N TYR A 331 -16.63 18.74 9.38
CA TYR A 331 -15.75 19.83 8.96
C TYR A 331 -16.49 21.10 8.48
N ILE A 332 -17.81 21.05 8.30
CA ILE A 332 -18.63 22.22 7.94
C ILE A 332 -19.30 22.89 9.15
N HIS A 333 -19.19 22.27 10.34
CA HIS A 333 -19.77 22.81 11.56
C HIS A 333 -18.96 24.00 12.08
N GLU A 334 -19.62 25.06 12.53
CA GLU A 334 -18.98 26.30 13.00
C GLU A 334 -17.92 26.05 14.08
N ASP A 335 -18.23 25.28 15.11
CA ASP A 335 -17.26 24.89 16.14
C ASP A 335 -16.00 24.20 15.60
N ALA A 336 -16.13 23.34 14.58
CA ALA A 336 -14.98 22.64 14.00
C ALA A 336 -14.12 23.59 13.17
N ILE A 337 -14.75 24.51 12.43
CA ILE A 337 -14.08 25.57 11.66
C ILE A 337 -13.31 26.49 12.61
N GLU A 338 -13.95 26.95 13.68
CA GLU A 338 -13.34 27.85 14.66
C GLU A 338 -12.20 27.16 15.42
N ALA A 339 -12.37 25.89 15.82
CA ALA A 339 -11.29 25.09 16.38
C ALA A 339 -10.12 24.93 15.40
N THR A 340 -10.40 24.75 14.10
CA THR A 340 -9.35 24.66 13.07
C THR A 340 -8.59 25.98 12.95
N ARG A 341 -9.29 27.12 12.90
CA ARG A 341 -8.68 28.45 12.81
C ARG A 341 -7.74 28.70 13.99
N ASN A 342 -8.25 28.51 15.21
CA ASN A 342 -7.47 28.69 16.43
C ASN A 342 -6.25 27.75 16.48
N PHE A 343 -6.40 26.50 16.03
CA PHE A 343 -5.28 25.56 16.00
C PHE A 343 -4.20 26.00 15.00
N TYR A 344 -4.60 26.40 13.79
CA TYR A 344 -3.70 26.82 12.72
C TYR A 344 -2.89 28.07 13.13
N GLU A 345 -3.55 29.07 13.73
CA GLU A 345 -2.90 30.30 14.19
C GLU A 345 -1.82 30.04 15.25
N ASN A 346 -2.03 29.04 16.11
CA ASN A 346 -1.05 28.63 17.13
C ASN A 346 0.15 27.85 16.58
N HIS A 347 0.10 27.39 15.33
CA HIS A 347 1.17 26.61 14.68
C HIS A 347 1.60 27.21 13.33
N ALA A 348 1.37 28.51 13.14
CA ALA A 348 1.47 29.20 11.85
C ALA A 348 2.79 28.91 11.10
N GLY A 349 2.70 28.66 9.79
CA GLY A 349 3.82 28.35 8.92
C GLY A 349 3.75 26.96 8.24
N LEU A 350 4.89 26.50 7.71
CA LEU A 350 5.07 25.24 7.00
C LEU A 350 5.38 24.07 7.98
N SER A 351 4.65 23.97 9.08
CA SER A 351 4.84 22.88 10.04
C SER A 351 4.12 21.61 9.57
N ASP A 352 4.73 20.45 9.81
CA ASP A 352 4.17 19.13 9.44
C ASP A 352 2.81 18.86 10.07
N ILE A 353 2.57 19.42 11.26
CA ILE A 353 1.28 19.35 11.95
C ILE A 353 0.18 20.09 11.21
N ASN A 354 0.49 21.27 10.66
CA ASN A 354 -0.45 22.05 9.88
C ASN A 354 -0.66 21.44 8.50
N GLU A 355 0.36 20.81 7.91
CA GLU A 355 0.19 20.03 6.69
C GLU A 355 -0.72 18.82 6.93
N SER A 356 -0.53 18.10 8.04
CA SER A 356 -1.39 16.97 8.42
C SER A 356 -2.86 17.40 8.59
N LEU A 357 -3.10 18.57 9.18
CA LEU A 357 -4.43 19.15 9.32
C LEU A 357 -5.04 19.53 7.96
N ARG A 358 -4.27 20.19 7.08
CA ARG A 358 -4.69 20.55 5.72
C ARG A 358 -5.10 19.30 4.94
N GLN A 359 -4.26 18.27 4.96
CA GLN A 359 -4.55 17.03 4.25
C GLN A 359 -5.77 16.30 4.81
N THR A 360 -5.95 16.28 6.14
CA THR A 360 -7.16 15.71 6.74
C THR A 360 -8.43 16.39 6.23
N LEU A 361 -8.45 17.72 6.15
CA LEU A 361 -9.59 18.47 5.62
C LEU A 361 -9.76 18.31 4.12
N TYR A 362 -8.67 18.33 3.35
CA TYR A 362 -8.69 18.07 1.91
C TYR A 362 -9.37 16.72 1.62
N ARG A 363 -9.04 15.66 2.37
CA ARG A 363 -9.65 14.33 2.21
C ARG A 363 -11.15 14.31 2.45
N GLN A 364 -11.66 15.12 3.38
CA GLN A 364 -13.10 15.22 3.61
C GLN A 364 -13.81 15.79 2.37
N PHE A 365 -13.24 16.84 1.78
CA PHE A 365 -13.72 17.38 0.51
C PHE A 365 -13.58 16.38 -0.63
N GLU A 366 -12.44 15.70 -0.70
CA GLU A 366 -12.14 14.74 -1.75
C GLU A 366 -13.12 13.56 -1.74
N LYS A 367 -13.36 12.98 -0.56
CA LYS A 367 -14.31 11.89 -0.36
C LYS A 367 -15.72 12.33 -0.75
N LEU A 368 -16.13 13.54 -0.39
CA LEU A 368 -17.45 14.05 -0.75
C LEU A 368 -17.56 14.26 -2.27
N LEU A 369 -16.63 14.99 -2.90
CA LEU A 369 -16.72 15.33 -4.33
C LEU A 369 -16.45 14.16 -5.27
N LYS A 370 -15.68 13.14 -4.87
CA LYS A 370 -15.57 11.89 -5.65
C LYS A 370 -16.88 11.12 -5.69
N ASN A 371 -17.66 11.16 -4.61
CA ASN A 371 -18.91 10.41 -4.47
C ASN A 371 -20.17 11.24 -4.79
N LEU A 372 -20.06 12.54 -4.97
CA LEU A 372 -21.18 13.41 -5.33
C LEU A 372 -21.68 13.08 -6.75
N PRO A 373 -22.97 12.72 -6.92
CA PRO A 373 -23.60 12.58 -8.24
C PRO A 373 -23.62 13.92 -8.98
N VAL A 374 -23.62 13.87 -10.31
CA VAL A 374 -23.62 15.10 -11.11
C VAL A 374 -24.96 15.84 -11.01
N GLU A 375 -26.05 15.11 -10.77
CA GLU A 375 -27.40 15.63 -10.58
C GLU A 375 -27.48 16.55 -9.34
N ASP A 376 -26.68 16.25 -8.33
CA ASP A 376 -26.61 16.99 -7.06
C ASP A 376 -25.56 18.11 -7.09
N TYR A 377 -25.18 18.61 -8.28
CA TYR A 377 -24.15 19.64 -8.45
C TYR A 377 -24.37 20.89 -7.57
N LYS A 378 -25.63 21.22 -7.24
CA LYS A 378 -25.97 22.35 -6.37
C LYS A 378 -25.49 22.19 -4.93
N VAL A 379 -25.23 20.96 -4.46
CA VAL A 379 -24.57 20.72 -3.16
C VAL A 379 -23.16 21.32 -3.17
N PHE A 380 -22.47 21.22 -4.32
CA PHE A 380 -21.16 21.83 -4.50
C PHE A 380 -21.24 23.32 -4.82
N THR A 381 -22.02 23.71 -5.83
CA THR A 381 -22.01 25.07 -6.39
C THR A 381 -22.90 26.08 -5.64
N GLY A 382 -23.78 25.60 -4.77
CA GLY A 382 -24.80 26.41 -4.11
C GLY A 382 -26.06 26.63 -4.96
N GLN A 383 -27.05 27.29 -4.35
CA GLN A 383 -28.29 27.70 -5.02
C GLN A 383 -28.25 29.18 -5.40
N ASP A 384 -28.55 29.45 -6.68
CA ASP A 384 -28.86 30.75 -7.30
C ASP A 384 -27.77 31.84 -7.26
N HIS A 385 -27.31 32.23 -8.46
CA HIS A 385 -26.33 33.29 -8.75
C HIS A 385 -26.79 34.73 -8.42
N LYS A 386 -27.95 34.89 -7.77
CA LYS A 386 -28.60 36.20 -7.54
C LYS A 386 -29.16 36.31 -6.13
N LYS A 387 -28.27 36.26 -5.15
CA LYS A 387 -28.60 36.44 -3.74
C LYS A 387 -28.03 37.76 -3.24
N SER A 388 -28.78 38.47 -2.42
CA SER A 388 -28.26 39.63 -1.66
C SER A 388 -27.11 39.17 -0.74
N GLU A 389 -26.29 40.10 -0.22
CA GLU A 389 -25.21 39.76 0.72
C GLU A 389 -25.71 38.94 1.92
N GLU A 390 -26.94 39.19 2.40
CA GLU A 390 -27.58 38.44 3.50
C GLU A 390 -27.99 37.01 3.12
N GLU A 391 -28.30 36.74 1.86
CA GLU A 391 -28.67 35.41 1.37
C GLU A 391 -27.44 34.60 0.95
N ALA A 392 -26.36 35.26 0.52
CA ALA A 392 -25.06 34.64 0.29
C ALA A 392 -24.44 34.12 1.59
N ALA A 393 -24.69 34.80 2.71
CA ALA A 393 -24.29 34.33 4.04
C ALA A 393 -24.98 33.02 4.48
N LYS A 394 -26.09 32.64 3.82
CA LYS A 394 -26.84 31.39 4.08
C LYS A 394 -26.54 30.28 3.08
N ASP A 395 -25.55 30.46 2.19
CA ASP A 395 -25.19 29.45 1.20
C ASP A 395 -24.39 28.31 1.84
N ASP A 396 -25.03 27.19 2.18
CA ASP A 396 -24.34 26.01 2.73
C ASP A 396 -23.69 25.12 1.67
N SER A 397 -23.27 25.72 0.56
CA SER A 397 -22.54 25.02 -0.50
C SER A 397 -21.16 24.58 -0.01
N ILE A 398 -20.73 23.40 -0.47
CA ILE A 398 -19.40 22.87 -0.15
C ILE A 398 -18.30 23.81 -0.63
N SER A 399 -18.53 24.51 -1.75
CA SER A 399 -17.56 25.44 -2.30
C SER A 399 -17.33 26.68 -1.43
N ARG A 400 -18.34 27.14 -0.66
CA ARG A 400 -18.17 28.16 0.38
C ARG A 400 -17.21 27.69 1.46
N PHE A 401 -17.40 26.47 1.97
CA PHE A 401 -16.55 25.91 3.01
C PHE A 401 -15.12 25.70 2.51
N MET A 402 -14.93 25.29 1.24
CA MET A 402 -13.61 25.25 0.61
C MET A 402 -12.93 26.62 0.66
N LYS A 403 -13.63 27.68 0.22
CA LYS A 403 -13.10 29.05 0.25
C LYS A 403 -12.75 29.49 1.68
N LEU A 404 -13.60 29.17 2.65
CA LEU A 404 -13.34 29.47 4.06
C LEU A 404 -12.04 28.81 4.56
N TYR A 405 -11.81 27.54 4.23
CA TYR A 405 -10.55 26.87 4.59
C TYR A 405 -9.34 27.38 3.79
N MET A 406 -9.52 27.80 2.53
CA MET A 406 -8.47 28.49 1.77
C MET A 406 -8.04 29.77 2.49
N ASP A 407 -8.98 30.52 3.05
CA ASP A 407 -8.70 31.75 3.80
C ASP A 407 -8.04 31.46 5.15
N ILE A 408 -8.53 30.45 5.88
CA ILE A 408 -7.92 30.01 7.15
C ILE A 408 -6.46 29.61 6.93
N PHE A 409 -6.18 28.77 5.94
CA PHE A 409 -4.84 28.23 5.74
C PHE A 409 -3.90 29.13 4.96
N SER A 410 -4.44 30.00 4.09
CA SER A 410 -3.68 30.89 3.22
C SER A 410 -2.50 30.19 2.51
N ASN A 411 -2.68 28.89 2.17
CA ASN A 411 -1.62 28.02 1.64
C ASN A 411 -1.85 27.74 0.16
N GLN A 412 -0.84 28.04 -0.67
CA GLN A 412 -0.97 27.94 -2.13
C GLN A 412 -1.13 26.51 -2.63
N GLU A 413 -0.44 25.54 -2.03
CA GLU A 413 -0.49 24.14 -2.44
C GLU A 413 -1.88 23.53 -2.17
N PHE A 414 -2.41 23.73 -0.96
CA PHE A 414 -3.77 23.35 -0.59
C PHE A 414 -4.81 23.98 -1.52
N ASN A 415 -4.65 25.27 -1.86
CA ASN A 415 -5.53 25.95 -2.80
C ASN A 415 -5.48 25.32 -4.22
N LEU A 416 -4.30 24.90 -4.67
CA LEU A 416 -4.14 24.18 -5.95
C LEU A 416 -4.79 22.80 -5.91
N GLN A 417 -4.65 22.05 -4.80
CA GLN A 417 -5.31 20.76 -4.60
C GLN A 417 -6.84 20.90 -4.65
N LEU A 418 -7.40 21.90 -3.96
CA LEU A 418 -8.84 22.18 -4.00
C LEU A 418 -9.34 22.61 -5.39
N ARG A 419 -8.52 23.37 -6.14
CA ARG A 419 -8.82 23.69 -7.54
C ARG A 419 -8.93 22.43 -8.39
N ASP A 420 -7.93 21.56 -8.31
CA ASP A 420 -7.87 20.36 -9.15
C ASP A 420 -9.02 19.40 -8.82
N LEU A 421 -9.35 19.27 -7.53
CA LEU A 421 -10.52 18.53 -7.07
C LEU A 421 -11.83 19.12 -7.60
N SER A 422 -12.01 20.45 -7.47
CA SER A 422 -13.19 21.15 -8.00
C SER A 422 -13.33 20.97 -9.51
N MET A 423 -12.23 21.11 -10.25
CA MET A 423 -12.20 20.92 -11.71
C MET A 423 -12.55 19.50 -12.11
N SER A 424 -12.06 18.49 -11.38
CA SER A 424 -12.40 17.08 -11.63
C SER A 424 -13.92 16.87 -11.54
N PHE A 425 -14.57 17.38 -10.49
CA PHE A 425 -16.03 17.30 -10.34
C PHE A 425 -16.77 18.05 -11.46
N LEU A 426 -16.37 19.28 -11.75
CA LEU A 426 -17.02 20.11 -12.76
C LEU A 426 -16.86 19.52 -14.17
N GLN A 427 -15.74 18.88 -14.48
CA GLN A 427 -15.56 18.17 -15.74
C GLN A 427 -16.53 16.98 -15.88
N ARG A 428 -16.83 16.26 -14.79
CA ARG A 428 -17.89 15.23 -14.78
C ARG A 428 -19.25 15.84 -15.11
N CYS A 429 -19.57 16.99 -14.50
CA CYS A 429 -20.80 17.72 -14.76
C CYS A 429 -20.90 18.17 -16.23
N LEU A 430 -19.85 18.78 -16.79
CA LEU A 430 -19.83 19.25 -18.18
C LEU A 430 -19.89 18.11 -19.21
N LYS A 431 -19.43 16.91 -18.85
CA LYS A 431 -19.56 15.71 -19.68
C LYS A 431 -21.00 15.18 -19.69
N ALA A 432 -21.73 15.29 -18.57
CA ALA A 432 -23.12 14.87 -18.44
C ALA A 432 -24.10 15.91 -19.03
N PHE A 433 -23.88 17.19 -18.75
CA PHE A 433 -24.72 18.31 -19.18
C PHE A 433 -24.36 18.76 -20.60
N THR A 434 -24.69 17.93 -21.58
CA THR A 434 -24.30 18.16 -22.98
C THR A 434 -25.04 19.33 -23.65
N ASP A 435 -26.29 19.61 -23.24
CA ASP A 435 -27.04 20.75 -23.74
C ASP A 435 -26.55 22.04 -23.09
N LYS A 436 -25.85 22.85 -23.87
CA LYS A 436 -25.35 24.16 -23.44
C LYS A 436 -26.46 25.14 -23.06
N ARG A 437 -27.72 24.90 -23.41
CA ARG A 437 -28.86 25.75 -23.03
C ARG A 437 -29.59 25.25 -21.78
N SER A 438 -29.25 24.06 -21.30
CA SER A 438 -29.83 23.53 -20.07
C SER A 438 -29.50 24.42 -18.87
N ALA A 439 -30.42 24.45 -17.90
CA ALA A 439 -30.21 25.17 -16.65
C ALA A 439 -28.96 24.65 -15.92
N GLN A 440 -28.75 23.32 -15.88
CA GLN A 440 -27.60 22.73 -15.20
C GLN A 440 -26.26 23.19 -15.82
N TYR A 441 -26.15 23.20 -17.15
CA TYR A 441 -24.95 23.68 -17.82
C TYR A 441 -24.68 25.16 -17.54
N GLN A 442 -25.72 26.00 -17.60
CA GLN A 442 -25.58 27.42 -17.34
C GLN A 442 -25.20 27.68 -15.89
N ASP A 443 -25.79 26.97 -14.92
CA ASP A 443 -25.46 27.13 -13.51
C ASP A 443 -23.99 26.80 -13.24
N VAL A 444 -23.50 25.66 -13.76
CA VAL A 444 -22.10 25.26 -13.65
C VAL A 444 -21.18 26.28 -14.33
N LYS A 445 -21.55 26.75 -15.53
CA LYS A 445 -20.78 27.76 -16.26
C LYS A 445 -20.68 29.06 -15.49
N HIS A 446 -21.78 29.56 -14.95
CA HIS A 446 -21.82 30.78 -14.15
C HIS A 446 -20.97 30.63 -12.89
N PHE A 447 -21.11 29.52 -12.17
CA PHE A 447 -20.28 29.23 -11.00
C PHE A 447 -18.78 29.32 -11.31
N VAL A 448 -18.33 28.64 -12.38
CA VAL A 448 -16.92 28.69 -12.79
C VAL A 448 -16.53 30.09 -13.27
N THR A 449 -17.42 30.79 -13.96
CA THR A 449 -17.12 32.14 -14.47
C THR A 449 -16.91 33.15 -13.35
N ASP A 450 -17.68 33.02 -12.27
CA ASP A 450 -17.70 34.00 -11.21
C ASP A 450 -16.67 33.64 -10.12
N LYS A 451 -16.62 32.38 -9.69
CA LYS A 451 -15.82 31.96 -8.52
C LYS A 451 -14.37 31.62 -8.83
N PHE A 452 -14.07 31.04 -9.99
CA PHE A 452 -12.69 30.59 -10.26
C PHE A 452 -11.70 31.74 -10.46
N PRO A 453 -12.07 32.85 -11.14
CA PRO A 453 -11.23 34.05 -11.17
C PRO A 453 -11.07 34.69 -9.79
N ASP A 454 -12.16 34.79 -9.03
CA ASP A 454 -12.17 35.35 -7.66
C ASP A 454 -11.24 34.58 -6.71
N TRP A 455 -11.26 33.25 -6.79
CA TRP A 455 -10.42 32.38 -5.95
C TRP A 455 -8.99 32.22 -6.47
N GLY A 456 -8.65 32.85 -7.59
CA GLY A 456 -7.33 32.72 -8.22
C GLY A 456 -7.05 31.33 -8.82
N PHE A 457 -8.09 30.51 -9.01
CA PHE A 457 -7.98 29.17 -9.60
C PHE A 457 -7.65 29.21 -11.09
N MET A 458 -8.22 30.18 -11.81
CA MET A 458 -8.02 30.36 -13.25
C MET A 458 -8.11 31.84 -13.60
N LYS A 459 -7.41 32.27 -14.65
CA LYS A 459 -7.60 33.60 -15.24
C LYS A 459 -8.91 33.64 -16.02
N GLU A 460 -9.53 34.82 -16.12
CA GLU A 460 -10.76 35.02 -16.92
C GLU A 460 -10.62 34.46 -18.34
N LYS A 461 -9.47 34.66 -19.00
CA LYS A 461 -9.22 34.13 -20.34
C LYS A 461 -9.29 32.60 -20.41
N GLU A 462 -8.78 31.91 -19.40
CA GLU A 462 -8.76 30.45 -19.32
C GLU A 462 -10.17 29.90 -19.10
N VAL A 463 -10.97 30.59 -18.27
CA VAL A 463 -12.39 30.31 -18.07
C VAL A 463 -13.16 30.45 -19.40
N VAL A 464 -12.94 31.52 -20.17
CA VAL A 464 -13.61 31.67 -21.47
C VAL A 464 -13.22 30.53 -22.41
N GLU A 465 -11.94 30.15 -22.49
CA GLU A 465 -11.47 29.02 -23.31
C GLU A 465 -12.11 27.69 -22.90
N LEU A 466 -12.32 27.44 -21.61
CA LEU A 466 -12.95 26.22 -21.10
C LEU A 466 -14.36 25.98 -21.70
N PHE A 467 -15.13 27.05 -21.89
CA PHE A 467 -16.51 26.97 -22.42
C PHE A 467 -16.62 27.21 -23.93
N LYS A 468 -15.53 27.60 -24.61
CA LYS A 468 -15.50 27.77 -26.07
C LYS A 468 -15.76 26.43 -26.76
N THR A 469 -16.63 26.47 -27.77
CA THR A 469 -16.83 25.31 -28.65
C THR A 469 -15.62 25.15 -29.56
N ARG A 470 -14.83 24.07 -29.41
CA ARG A 470 -13.79 23.73 -30.39
C ARG A 470 -14.45 23.52 -31.75
N ARG A 471 -14.20 24.42 -32.71
CA ARG A 471 -14.67 24.25 -34.10
C ARG A 471 -14.06 22.95 -34.64
N LYS A 472 -14.90 22.05 -35.20
CA LYS A 472 -14.40 20.91 -35.99
C LYS A 472 -13.40 21.46 -37.01
N ARG A 473 -12.17 20.93 -37.04
CA ARG A 473 -11.27 21.15 -38.18
C ARG A 473 -12.04 20.69 -39.42
N LYS A 474 -12.32 21.61 -40.35
CA LYS A 474 -12.78 21.22 -41.68
C LYS A 474 -11.73 20.24 -42.20
N THR A 475 -12.15 19.02 -42.53
CA THR A 475 -11.36 18.11 -43.35
C THR A 475 -10.89 18.93 -44.54
N GLY A 476 -9.57 19.14 -44.62
CA GLY A 476 -8.97 19.78 -45.78
C GLY A 476 -9.45 19.02 -47.01
N LYS A 477 -9.98 19.74 -48.00
CA LYS A 477 -10.21 19.16 -49.32
C LYS A 477 -8.87 18.58 -49.79
N ALA A 478 -8.93 17.33 -50.24
CA ALA A 478 -7.83 16.59 -50.85
C ALA A 478 -7.15 17.38 -51.96
#